data_AF-A0AAV3T860-F1
#
_entry.id   AF-A0AAV3T860-F1
#
_cell.length_a   1.000
_cell.length_b   1.000
_cell.length_c   1.000
_cell.angle_alpha   90.00
_cell.angle_beta   90.00
_cell.angle_gamma   90.00
#
_symmetry.space_group_name_H-M   'P 1'
#
loop_
_entity.id
_entity.type
_entity.pdbx_description
1 polymer ?
#
loop_
_entity_poly.entity_id
_entity_poly.type
_entity_poly.pdbx_seq_one_letter_code
_entity_poly.pdbx_strand_id
1 'polypeptide(L)'
;MYAGLVDGTGRIESSTTEGEGHRLRIDANELVDPAVGDSVSVAGVCLTADRFAVAVLPETYDLTTLSEKDPGDPVHLEPDPVATYVERQLSTA
;
A
#
# COMPACT_ATOMS: atom_id res chain seq x y z
N MET A 1 8.61 -9.63 1.60
CA MET A 1 8.54 -9.97 3.05
C MET A 1 8.49 -8.66 3.79
N TYR A 2 7.58 -8.48 4.73
CA TYR A 2 7.46 -7.26 5.54
C TYR A 2 7.78 -7.58 7.00
N ALA A 3 8.40 -6.63 7.69
CA ALA A 3 8.85 -6.75 9.07
C ALA A 3 7.78 -6.32 10.09
N GLY A 4 6.72 -5.65 9.64
CA GLY A 4 5.73 -5.03 10.52
C GLY A 4 6.21 -3.72 11.12
N LEU A 5 7.21 -3.10 10.50
CA LEU A 5 7.72 -1.78 10.87
C LEU A 5 7.00 -0.75 10.00
N VAL A 6 6.02 -0.06 10.57
CA VAL A 6 5.23 0.95 9.85
C VAL A 6 6.08 2.20 9.67
N ASP A 7 6.46 2.50 8.43
CA ASP A 7 7.23 3.71 8.06
C ASP A 7 6.33 4.93 7.88
N GLY A 8 5.07 4.73 7.50
CA GLY A 8 4.13 5.81 7.25
C GLY A 8 2.68 5.48 7.55
N THR A 9 1.87 6.52 7.61
CA THR A 9 0.41 6.39 7.63
C THR A 9 -0.16 7.13 6.44
N GLY A 10 -1.20 6.56 5.85
CA GLY A 10 -1.99 7.22 4.81
C GLY A 10 -3.48 7.18 5.13
N ARG A 11 -4.29 7.69 4.20
CA ARG A 11 -5.75 7.58 4.22
C ARG A 11 -6.23 6.96 2.94
N ILE A 12 -7.29 6.16 3.01
CA ILE A 12 -7.99 5.73 1.79
C ILE A 12 -8.69 6.96 1.22
N GLU A 13 -8.29 7.41 0.03
CA GLU A 13 -8.96 8.50 -0.69
C GLU A 13 -10.23 8.00 -1.38
N SER A 14 -10.17 6.80 -1.96
CA SER A 14 -11.32 6.18 -2.61
C SER A 14 -11.19 4.67 -2.64
N SER A 15 -12.34 3.98 -2.68
CA SER A 15 -12.46 2.55 -2.94
C SER A 15 -13.43 2.35 -4.10
N THR A 16 -12.95 1.79 -5.20
CA THR A 16 -13.75 1.57 -6.41
C THR A 16 -13.73 0.09 -6.77
N THR A 17 -14.90 -0.51 -6.99
CA THR A 17 -14.97 -1.87 -7.53
C THR A 17 -14.52 -1.88 -8.99
N GLU A 18 -13.55 -2.73 -9.31
CA GLU A 18 -13.06 -2.96 -10.67
C GLU A 18 -13.11 -4.46 -10.98
N GLY A 19 -14.04 -4.87 -11.85
CA GLY A 19 -14.30 -6.29 -12.10
C GLY A 19 -14.77 -7.00 -10.83
N GLU A 20 -14.05 -8.05 -10.43
CA GLU A 20 -14.31 -8.79 -9.19
C GLU A 20 -13.53 -8.25 -7.99
N GLY A 21 -12.64 -7.27 -8.18
CA GLY A 21 -11.79 -6.72 -7.12
C GLY A 21 -12.07 -5.25 -6.80
N HIS A 22 -11.18 -4.67 -6.01
CA HIS A 22 -11.23 -3.28 -5.61
C HIS A 22 -9.94 -2.56 -5.97
N ARG A 23 -10.05 -1.30 -6.39
CA ARG A 23 -8.95 -0.36 -6.49
C ARG A 23 -9.06 0.63 -5.34
N LEU A 24 -8.07 0.61 -4.45
CA LEU A 24 -7.96 1.58 -3.36
C LEU A 24 -6.96 2.66 -3.76
N ARG A 25 -7.38 3.92 -3.73
CA ARG A 25 -6.48 5.07 -3.86
C ARG A 25 -6.07 5.49 -2.45
N ILE A 26 -4.79 5.63 -2.20
CA ILE A 26 -4.27 6.01 -0.89
C ILE A 26 -3.68 7.42 -1.01
N ASP A 27 -3.91 8.26 -0.01
CA ASP A 27 -3.18 9.51 0.21
C ASP A 27 -2.14 9.23 1.31
N ALA A 28 -0.87 9.11 0.94
CA ALA A 28 0.22 8.80 1.86
C ALA A 28 0.95 10.06 2.28
N ASN A 29 1.53 9.98 3.46
CA ASN A 29 2.54 10.94 3.86
C ASN A 29 3.81 10.81 3.01
N GLU A 30 4.67 11.83 3.08
CA GLU A 30 5.91 11.96 2.30
C GLU A 30 6.94 10.85 2.57
N LEU A 31 6.70 9.98 3.55
CA LEU A 31 7.61 8.90 3.93
C LEU A 31 7.41 7.63 3.08
N VAL A 32 6.31 7.53 2.32
CA VAL A 32 5.99 6.33 1.53
C VAL A 32 5.56 6.74 0.11
N ASP A 33 6.43 6.52 -0.87
CA ASP A 33 6.19 6.80 -2.29
C ASP A 33 6.66 5.62 -3.18
N PRO A 34 5.95 4.47 -3.17
CA PRO A 34 6.36 3.30 -3.93
C PRO A 34 6.15 3.52 -5.44
N ALA A 35 7.11 3.03 -6.24
CA ALA A 35 7.00 3.07 -7.68
C ALA A 35 5.94 2.09 -8.20
N VAL A 36 5.50 2.29 -9.44
CA VAL A 36 4.59 1.35 -10.10
C VAL A 36 5.24 -0.02 -10.21
N GLY A 37 4.55 -1.05 -9.72
CA GLY A 37 5.04 -2.43 -9.70
C GLY A 37 5.75 -2.82 -8.41
N ASP A 38 6.05 -1.87 -7.53
CA ASP A 38 6.62 -2.18 -6.22
C ASP A 38 5.62 -2.93 -5.34
N SER A 39 6.17 -3.74 -4.45
CA SER A 39 5.39 -4.29 -3.35
C SER A 39 5.23 -3.21 -2.27
N VAL A 40 4.01 -3.03 -1.76
CA VAL A 40 3.74 -2.19 -0.60
C VAL A 40 2.78 -2.91 0.35
N SER A 41 2.99 -2.76 1.64
CA SER A 41 2.06 -3.22 2.67
C SER A 41 1.08 -2.10 3.01
N VAL A 42 -0.22 -2.35 2.84
CA VAL A 42 -1.31 -1.44 3.23
C VAL A 42 -2.15 -2.10 4.31
N ALA A 43 -2.15 -1.52 5.51
CA ALA A 43 -2.73 -2.10 6.72
C ALA A 43 -2.26 -3.56 6.98
N GLY A 44 -1.01 -3.87 6.65
CA GLY A 44 -0.43 -5.22 6.81
C GLY A 44 -0.67 -6.16 5.63
N VAL A 45 -1.41 -5.73 4.60
CA VAL A 45 -1.70 -6.53 3.41
C VAL A 45 -0.71 -6.21 2.30
N CYS A 46 0.00 -7.22 1.80
CA CYS A 46 0.92 -7.08 0.66
C CYS A 46 0.14 -6.84 -0.63
N LEU A 47 0.36 -5.70 -1.28
CA LEU A 47 -0.28 -5.30 -2.52
C LEU A 47 0.75 -4.75 -3.51
N THR A 48 0.36 -4.65 -4.79
CA THR A 48 1.18 -4.04 -5.83
C THR A 48 0.77 -2.60 -6.04
N ALA A 49 1.75 -1.69 -6.02
CA ALA A 49 1.53 -0.27 -6.22
C ALA A 49 1.31 0.08 -7.71
N ASP A 50 0.37 0.99 -7.96
CA ASP A 50 0.08 1.59 -9.27
C ASP A 50 -0.31 3.06 -9.10
N ARG A 51 0.66 3.98 -9.27
CA ARG A 51 0.47 5.44 -9.12
C ARG A 51 -0.19 5.79 -7.78
N PHE A 52 0.30 5.09 -6.75
CA PHE A 52 -0.17 5.07 -5.37
C PHE A 52 -1.67 4.72 -5.18
N ALA A 53 -2.19 3.90 -6.09
CA ALA A 53 -3.33 3.03 -5.85
C ALA A 53 -2.86 1.57 -5.74
N VAL A 54 -3.71 0.72 -5.19
CA VAL A 54 -3.47 -0.72 -5.05
C VAL A 54 -4.67 -1.50 -5.55
N ALA A 55 -4.42 -2.62 -6.22
CA ALA A 55 -5.46 -3.57 -6.60
C ALA A 55 -5.61 -4.63 -5.51
N VAL A 56 -6.84 -4.84 -5.05
CA VAL A 56 -7.20 -5.79 -4.00
C VAL A 56 -8.12 -6.83 -4.61
N LEU A 57 -7.71 -8.10 -4.56
CA LEU A 57 -8.52 -9.23 -5.00
C LEU A 57 -9.71 -9.45 -4.05
N PRO A 58 -10.85 -9.98 -4.53
CA PRO A 58 -12.04 -10.18 -3.70
C PRO A 58 -11.75 -10.95 -2.40
N GLU A 59 -11.07 -12.11 -2.47
CA GLU A 59 -10.69 -12.84 -1.24
C GLU A 59 -9.81 -12.01 -0.29
N THR A 60 -8.94 -11.15 -0.80
CA THR A 60 -8.10 -10.30 0.06
C THR A 60 -8.91 -9.20 0.72
N TYR A 61 -9.85 -8.62 -0.01
CA TYR A 61 -10.76 -7.61 0.53
C TYR A 61 -11.62 -8.23 1.65
N ASP A 62 -12.27 -9.35 1.36
CA ASP A 62 -13.22 -10.00 2.26
C ASP A 62 -12.58 -10.61 3.52
N LEU A 63 -11.34 -11.10 3.42
CA LEU A 63 -10.67 -11.79 4.53
C LEU A 63 -9.75 -10.90 5.36
N THR A 64 -9.67 -9.61 5.06
CA THR A 64 -8.84 -8.65 5.80
C THR A 64 -9.68 -7.49 6.32
N THR A 65 -9.09 -6.70 7.23
CA THR A 65 -9.73 -5.48 7.76
C THR A 65 -9.94 -4.40 6.70
N LEU A 66 -9.48 -4.60 5.46
CA LEU A 66 -9.73 -3.67 4.36
C LEU A 66 -11.21 -3.61 3.97
N SER A 67 -11.97 -4.70 4.16
CA SER A 67 -13.43 -4.72 3.92
C SER A 67 -14.23 -3.81 4.85
N GLU A 68 -13.65 -3.45 5.99
CA GLU A 68 -14.28 -2.63 7.04
C GLU A 68 -13.86 -1.15 6.94
N LYS A 69 -13.06 -0.78 5.93
CA LYS A 69 -12.49 0.54 5.77
C LYS A 69 -13.26 1.38 4.75
N ASP A 70 -13.54 2.62 5.14
CA ASP A 70 -14.17 3.62 4.28
C ASP A 70 -13.16 4.69 3.82
N PRO A 71 -13.46 5.42 2.74
CA PRO A 71 -12.73 6.63 2.39
C PRO A 71 -12.60 7.60 3.58
N GLY A 72 -11.39 8.07 3.84
CA GLY A 72 -10.99 8.89 4.98
C GLY A 72 -10.31 8.10 6.11
N ASP A 73 -10.50 6.78 6.15
CA ASP A 73 -9.92 5.95 7.21
C ASP A 73 -8.40 5.85 7.13
N PRO A 74 -7.71 5.85 8.28
CA PRO A 74 -6.27 5.71 8.30
C PRO A 74 -5.85 4.27 7.98
N VAL A 75 -4.71 4.15 7.30
CA VAL A 75 -4.02 2.90 7.02
C VAL A 75 -2.54 3.02 7.38
N HIS A 76 -1.97 1.94 7.91
CA HIS A 76 -0.53 1.81 8.09
C HIS A 76 0.12 1.42 6.77
N LEU A 77 1.29 1.99 6.47
CA LEU A 77 2.02 1.75 5.24
C LEU A 77 3.44 1.31 5.56
N GLU A 78 3.88 0.24 4.91
CA GLU A 78 5.27 -0.25 4.95
C GLU A 78 5.74 -0.51 3.50
N PRO A 79 6.75 0.23 2.99
CA PRO A 79 7.30 0.04 1.64
C PRO A 79 8.09 -1.27 1.56
N ASP A 80 8.44 -1.71 0.34
CA ASP A 80 9.32 -2.88 0.18
C ASP A 80 10.69 -2.60 0.81
N PRO A 81 11.12 -3.37 1.83
CA PRO A 81 12.41 -3.17 2.48
C PRO A 81 13.59 -3.41 1.53
N VAL A 82 13.44 -4.27 0.51
CA VAL A 82 14.47 -4.53 -0.49
C VAL A 82 14.60 -3.36 -1.44
N ALA A 83 13.48 -2.82 -1.95
CA ALA A 83 13.50 -1.64 -2.82
C ALA A 83 14.14 -0.45 -2.08
N THR A 84 13.69 -0.19 -0.85
CA THR A 84 14.25 0.87 0.02
C THR A 84 15.76 0.70 0.24
N TYR A 85 16.24 -0.53 0.45
CA TYR A 85 17.67 -0.80 0.64
C TYR A 85 18.48 -0.51 -0.63
N VAL A 86 17.98 -0.90 -1.81
CA VAL A 86 18.63 -0.65 -3.10
C VAL A 86 18.73 0.85 -3.37
N GLU A 87 17.65 1.60 -3.16
CA GLU A 87 17.64 3.06 -3.34
C GLU A 87 18.62 3.78 -2.42
N ARG A 88 18.72 3.35 -1.15
CA ARG A 88 19.69 3.91 -0.20
C ARG A 88 21.14 3.66 -0.60
N GLN A 89 21.43 2.51 -1.22
CA GLN A 89 22.77 2.26 -1.76
C GLN A 89 23.07 3.13 -2.98
N LEU A 90 22.10 3.32 -3.88
CA LEU A 90 22.27 4.13 -5.08
C LEU A 90 22.40 5.63 -4.77
N SER A 91 21.74 6.13 -3.71
CA SER A 91 21.80 7.54 -3.28
C SER A 91 23.06 7.92 -2.50
N THR A 92 23.85 6.92 -2.06
CA THR A 92 25.13 7.14 -1.38
C THR A 92 26.32 7.12 -2.37
N ALA A 93 26.10 6.74 -3.62
CA ALA A 93 27.09 6.74 -4.71
C ALA A 93 27.12 8.08 -5.45
#